data_AF-A0A8S4P2H7-F1
#
_entry.id   AF-A0A8S4P2H7-F1
#
_cell.length_a   1.000
_cell.length_b   1.000
_cell.length_c   1.000
_cell.angle_alpha   90.00
_cell.angle_beta   90.00
_cell.angle_gamma   90.00
#
_symmetry.space_group_name_H-M   'P 1'
#
loop_
_entity.id
_entity.type
_entity.pdbx_description
1 polymer ?
#
loop_
_entity_poly.entity_id
_entity_poly.type
_entity_poly.pdbx_seq_one_letter_code
_entity_poly.pdbx_strand_id
1 'polypeptide(L)'
;TTDPSIKWQYCNVGFCECKTSNLGGEYRGQKSTTVSGKTCQRWDSQSPHTHDRYLPAMFPDNSVADASNFCRNPDQSPEGPWCFTTDPNKMWEWCSVPACEMYENLPTPTPPITVPRECKTSEMGHEYRGKKSWTLSGKQCQRWDSQTPQKHRRYDDNMFPDGSVADAGNFCRNPDFDLTGPWCYTTDPDTRWEYCDVNWCECKHSKLGSNYVGTLHTTRRGVLCQRWDSQSPHQHDRIDASKFPDATL
;
A
#
# COMPACT_ATOMS: atom_id res chain seq x y z
N THR A 1 -10.42 -24.06 7.26
CA THR A 1 -11.44 -23.17 6.64
C THR A 1 -12.79 -23.50 7.27
N THR A 2 -13.87 -22.80 6.98
CA THR A 2 -15.19 -23.19 7.52
C THR A 2 -15.75 -24.48 6.91
N ASP A 3 -15.17 -24.96 5.80
CA ASP A 3 -15.49 -26.27 5.21
C ASP A 3 -14.74 -27.39 5.97
N PRO A 4 -15.45 -28.37 6.57
CA PRO A 4 -14.82 -29.50 7.26
C PRO A 4 -13.92 -30.39 6.39
N SER A 5 -14.11 -30.38 5.06
CA SER A 5 -13.27 -31.13 4.12
C SER A 5 -11.99 -30.38 3.73
N ILE A 6 -11.92 -29.06 3.97
CA ILE A 6 -10.80 -28.21 3.59
C ILE A 6 -10.14 -27.63 4.84
N LYS A 7 -9.14 -28.35 5.36
CA LYS A 7 -8.38 -27.94 6.56
C LYS A 7 -7.77 -26.55 6.41
N TRP A 8 -7.03 -26.32 5.33
CA TRP A 8 -6.41 -25.03 5.04
C TRP A 8 -6.36 -24.80 3.52
N GLN A 9 -6.37 -23.53 3.14
CA GLN A 9 -6.15 -23.11 1.75
C GLN A 9 -5.64 -21.66 1.77
N TYR A 10 -4.77 -21.31 0.83
CA TYR A 10 -4.26 -19.94 0.69
C TYR A 10 -5.36 -18.96 0.26
N CYS A 11 -5.30 -17.74 0.79
CA CYS A 11 -6.02 -16.58 0.27
C CYS A 11 -5.29 -16.00 -0.95
N ASN A 12 -6.02 -15.30 -1.82
CA ASN A 12 -5.45 -14.62 -2.98
C ASN A 12 -5.26 -13.13 -2.68
N VAL A 13 -4.09 -12.76 -2.16
CA VAL A 13 -3.73 -11.38 -1.85
C VAL A 13 -2.76 -10.85 -2.91
N GLY A 14 -3.13 -9.76 -3.58
CA GLY A 14 -2.30 -9.07 -4.57
C GLY A 14 -1.15 -8.30 -3.93
N PHE A 15 -0.12 -7.95 -4.72
CA PHE A 15 0.94 -7.06 -4.25
C PHE A 15 0.48 -5.61 -4.25
N CYS A 16 1.02 -4.79 -3.35
CA CYS A 16 0.68 -3.37 -3.35
C CYS A 16 1.23 -2.67 -4.59
N GLU A 17 0.42 -1.77 -5.17
CA GLU A 17 0.78 -0.97 -6.35
C GLU A 17 1.62 0.28 -5.96
N CYS A 18 2.63 0.09 -5.11
CA CYS A 18 3.59 1.13 -4.72
C CYS A 18 4.96 0.56 -4.40
N LYS A 19 6.00 1.41 -4.46
CA LYS A 19 7.37 1.11 -4.03
C LYS A 19 7.63 1.62 -2.62
N THR A 20 8.28 0.85 -1.76
CA THR A 20 8.67 1.28 -0.40
C THR A 20 10.05 1.92 -0.36
N SER A 21 10.87 1.75 -1.40
CA SER A 21 12.16 2.45 -1.55
C SER A 21 12.13 3.44 -2.71
N ASN A 22 13.08 4.40 -2.70
CA ASN A 22 13.25 5.33 -3.82
C ASN A 22 13.58 4.61 -5.13
N LEU A 23 14.36 3.54 -5.08
CA LEU A 23 14.71 2.73 -6.25
C LEU A 23 13.53 1.89 -6.73
N GLY A 24 12.68 1.39 -5.84
CA GLY A 24 11.61 0.47 -6.20
C GLY A 24 12.09 -0.87 -6.75
N GLY A 25 13.30 -1.31 -6.38
CA GLY A 25 13.81 -2.64 -6.73
C GLY A 25 12.98 -3.77 -6.09
N GLU A 26 12.33 -3.49 -4.97
CA GLU A 26 11.43 -4.38 -4.26
C GLU A 26 10.01 -4.41 -4.83
N TYR A 27 9.66 -3.53 -5.78
CA TYR A 27 8.31 -3.38 -6.30
C TYR A 27 7.83 -4.65 -7.00
N ARG A 28 6.72 -5.22 -6.50
CA ARG A 28 6.09 -6.45 -7.01
C ARG A 28 4.68 -6.24 -7.56
N GLY A 29 4.22 -5.00 -7.66
CA GLY A 29 2.92 -4.70 -8.25
C GLY A 29 2.84 -5.07 -9.73
N GLN A 30 1.65 -4.91 -10.28
CA GLN A 30 1.26 -5.37 -11.62
C GLN A 30 1.15 -4.24 -12.65
N LYS A 31 1.56 -3.00 -12.30
CA LYS A 31 1.64 -1.90 -13.27
C LYS A 31 2.47 -2.36 -14.47
N SER A 32 1.87 -2.26 -15.66
CA SER A 32 2.43 -2.70 -16.95
C SER A 32 2.30 -1.60 -18.01
N THR A 33 2.23 -0.35 -17.56
CA THR A 33 2.17 0.84 -18.39
C THR A 33 3.20 1.88 -17.95
N THR A 34 3.84 2.50 -18.93
CA THR A 34 4.89 3.49 -18.74
C THR A 34 4.31 4.87 -18.39
N VAL A 35 5.18 5.85 -18.10
CA VAL A 35 4.76 7.24 -17.81
C VAL A 35 3.95 7.87 -18.94
N SER A 36 4.21 7.50 -20.20
CA SER A 36 3.47 8.00 -21.37
C SER A 36 2.29 7.10 -21.77
N GLY A 37 1.99 6.07 -20.98
CA GLY A 37 0.88 5.14 -21.21
C GLY A 37 1.18 4.01 -22.20
N LYS A 38 2.43 3.79 -22.60
CA LYS A 38 2.80 2.67 -23.47
C LYS A 38 2.70 1.34 -22.70
N THR A 39 2.22 0.31 -23.38
CA THR A 39 2.18 -1.05 -22.82
C THR A 39 3.59 -1.62 -22.73
N CYS A 40 3.90 -2.24 -21.59
CA CYS A 40 5.16 -2.91 -21.39
C CYS A 40 5.23 -4.22 -22.20
N GLN A 41 6.39 -4.49 -22.79
CA GLN A 41 6.81 -5.79 -23.31
C GLN A 41 7.15 -6.72 -22.15
N ARG A 42 6.89 -8.03 -22.32
CA ARG A 42 7.28 -9.02 -21.32
C ARG A 42 8.79 -9.16 -21.22
N TRP A 43 9.33 -9.30 -20.01
CA TRP A 43 10.77 -9.48 -19.75
C TRP A 43 11.34 -10.78 -20.32
N ASP A 44 10.50 -11.79 -20.56
CA ASP A 44 10.86 -13.05 -21.21
C ASP A 44 10.62 -13.06 -22.73
N SER A 45 10.08 -11.97 -23.30
CA SER A 45 9.87 -11.80 -24.74
C SER A 45 11.07 -11.12 -25.40
N GLN A 46 11.36 -11.48 -26.64
CA GLN A 46 12.38 -10.84 -27.49
C GLN A 46 11.77 -10.04 -28.65
N SER A 47 10.51 -9.66 -28.51
CA SER A 47 9.75 -8.90 -29.51
C SER A 47 8.77 -7.92 -28.82
N PRO A 48 8.60 -6.69 -29.34
CA PRO A 48 9.27 -6.14 -30.54
C PRO A 48 10.76 -5.80 -30.35
N HIS A 49 11.22 -5.64 -29.11
CA HIS A 49 12.62 -5.30 -28.83
C HIS A 49 13.41 -6.52 -28.36
N THR A 50 14.51 -6.83 -29.02
CA THR A 50 15.49 -7.79 -28.53
C THR A 50 16.33 -7.16 -27.42
N HIS A 51 16.62 -7.90 -26.36
CA HIS A 51 17.43 -7.44 -25.24
C HIS A 51 18.16 -8.59 -24.56
N ASP A 52 19.15 -8.27 -23.74
CA ASP A 52 19.93 -9.27 -23.00
C ASP A 52 19.06 -10.15 -22.10
N ARG A 53 19.53 -11.36 -21.86
CA ARG A 53 18.88 -12.30 -20.94
C ARG A 53 19.20 -11.90 -19.51
N TYR A 54 18.16 -11.52 -18.77
CA TYR A 54 18.27 -11.18 -17.36
C TYR A 54 18.34 -12.43 -16.47
N LEU A 55 19.04 -12.31 -15.35
CA LEU A 55 19.08 -13.35 -14.33
C LEU A 55 17.84 -13.24 -13.41
N PRO A 56 17.22 -14.37 -13.00
CA PRO A 56 16.07 -14.35 -12.09
C PRO A 56 16.31 -13.57 -10.79
N ALA A 57 17.54 -13.59 -10.26
CA ALA A 57 17.92 -12.90 -9.02
C ALA A 57 17.89 -11.37 -9.12
N MET A 58 17.84 -10.80 -10.33
CA MET A 58 17.71 -9.36 -10.53
C MET A 58 16.27 -8.87 -10.35
N PHE A 59 15.31 -9.79 -10.34
CA PHE A 59 13.90 -9.47 -10.17
C PHE A 59 13.46 -9.76 -8.75
N PRO A 60 12.61 -8.91 -8.14
CA PRO A 60 12.02 -9.24 -6.85
C PRO A 60 11.25 -10.57 -6.95
N ASP A 61 10.60 -10.87 -8.07
CA ASP A 61 9.84 -12.10 -8.30
C ASP A 61 10.67 -13.39 -8.15
N ASN A 62 12.01 -13.30 -8.27
CA ASN A 62 12.96 -14.40 -8.42
C ASN A 62 12.68 -15.26 -9.67
N SER A 63 12.09 -14.65 -10.70
CA SER A 63 11.71 -15.29 -11.98
C SER A 63 11.45 -14.20 -13.02
N VAL A 64 12.09 -14.30 -14.18
CA VAL A 64 11.89 -13.38 -15.31
C VAL A 64 10.49 -13.56 -15.91
N ALA A 65 10.00 -14.80 -15.94
CA ALA A 65 8.66 -15.11 -16.46
C ALA A 65 7.54 -14.58 -15.55
N ASP A 66 7.73 -14.65 -14.23
CA ASP A 66 6.75 -14.16 -13.25
C ASP A 66 6.73 -12.63 -13.19
N ALA A 67 7.85 -11.98 -13.51
CA ALA A 67 7.89 -10.52 -13.72
C ALA A 67 6.99 -10.09 -14.89
N SER A 68 6.56 -11.03 -15.76
CA SER A 68 5.63 -10.79 -16.86
C SER A 68 6.06 -9.58 -17.70
N ASN A 69 5.17 -8.61 -17.93
CA ASN A 69 5.46 -7.29 -18.45
C ASN A 69 5.29 -6.21 -17.38
N PHE A 70 5.44 -6.54 -16.10
CA PHE A 70 5.30 -5.57 -15.04
C PHE A 70 6.53 -4.67 -14.95
N CYS A 71 6.33 -3.42 -14.54
CA CYS A 71 7.42 -2.49 -14.30
C CYS A 71 8.33 -3.02 -13.20
N ARG A 72 9.65 -3.04 -13.44
CA ARG A 72 10.68 -3.55 -12.52
C ARG A 72 11.93 -2.68 -12.62
N ASN A 73 12.81 -2.78 -11.62
CA ASN A 73 14.09 -2.07 -11.60
C ASN A 73 15.26 -3.07 -11.42
N PRO A 74 15.54 -3.92 -12.41
CA PRO A 74 16.57 -4.95 -12.31
C PRO A 74 18.01 -4.39 -12.31
N ASP A 75 18.20 -3.17 -12.78
CA ASP A 75 19.47 -2.45 -12.88
C ASP A 75 19.72 -1.47 -11.71
N GLN A 76 18.82 -1.42 -10.72
CA GLN A 76 18.91 -0.54 -9.55
C GLN A 76 19.07 0.94 -9.92
N SER A 77 18.44 1.38 -11.01
CA SER A 77 18.43 2.77 -11.42
C SER A 77 17.80 3.67 -10.34
N PRO A 78 18.38 4.87 -10.08
CA PRO A 78 17.80 5.83 -9.14
C PRO A 78 16.46 6.43 -9.60
N GLU A 79 16.16 6.40 -10.90
CA GLU A 79 14.90 6.87 -11.49
C GLU A 79 13.73 5.92 -11.21
N GLY A 80 14.03 4.64 -10.99
CA GLY A 80 13.08 3.66 -10.46
C GLY A 80 12.58 2.63 -11.48
N PRO A 81 11.40 2.03 -11.27
CA PRO A 81 10.91 0.96 -12.14
C PRO A 81 10.65 1.40 -13.58
N TRP A 82 11.01 0.55 -14.53
CA TRP A 82 10.82 0.75 -15.97
C TRP A 82 10.40 -0.57 -16.63
N CYS A 83 10.18 -0.52 -17.94
CA CYS A 83 10.00 -1.71 -18.76
C CYS A 83 10.42 -1.44 -20.21
N PHE A 84 10.73 -2.51 -20.96
CA PHE A 84 10.67 -2.45 -22.43
C PHE A 84 9.23 -2.17 -22.86
N THR A 85 9.02 -1.48 -23.99
CA THR A 85 7.66 -1.16 -24.45
C THR A 85 7.27 -2.00 -25.65
N THR A 86 5.97 -2.15 -25.93
CA THR A 86 5.49 -2.79 -27.16
C THR A 86 5.50 -1.84 -28.37
N ASP A 87 5.91 -0.58 -28.21
CA ASP A 87 6.03 0.40 -29.30
C ASP A 87 7.38 0.19 -30.02
N PRO A 88 7.40 -0.13 -31.33
CA PRO A 88 8.62 -0.32 -32.10
C PRO A 88 9.56 0.90 -32.09
N ASN A 89 9.06 2.10 -31.83
CA ASN A 89 9.84 3.35 -31.85
C ASN A 89 10.38 3.76 -30.47
N LYS A 90 9.99 3.05 -29.40
CA LYS A 90 10.43 3.35 -28.03
C LYS A 90 10.83 2.07 -27.32
N MET A 91 12.12 1.76 -27.31
CA MET A 91 12.64 0.51 -26.77
C MET A 91 12.22 0.27 -25.31
N TRP A 92 12.41 1.28 -24.46
CA TRP A 92 12.08 1.21 -23.04
C TRP A 92 11.61 2.58 -22.54
N GLU A 93 10.89 2.59 -21.42
CA GLU A 93 10.49 3.82 -20.74
C GLU A 93 10.22 3.58 -19.25
N TRP A 94 10.42 4.62 -18.43
CA TRP A 94 10.11 4.60 -17.00
C TRP A 94 8.62 4.39 -16.74
N CYS A 95 8.31 3.87 -15.55
CA CYS A 95 6.95 3.72 -15.05
C CYS A 95 6.70 4.66 -13.87
N SER A 96 5.52 5.29 -13.83
CA SER A 96 5.06 6.07 -12.67
C SER A 96 4.57 5.13 -11.56
N VAL A 97 5.49 4.48 -10.85
CA VAL A 97 5.18 3.69 -9.64
C VAL A 97 5.21 4.62 -8.43
N PRO A 98 4.08 4.82 -7.72
CA PRO A 98 4.05 5.71 -6.58
C PRO A 98 4.84 5.13 -5.41
N ALA A 99 5.46 5.98 -4.60
CA ALA A 99 5.99 5.53 -3.32
C ALA A 99 4.83 5.16 -2.38
N CYS A 100 5.03 4.17 -1.51
CA CYS A 100 4.07 3.84 -0.48
C CYS A 100 4.03 4.95 0.57
N GLU A 101 5.16 5.62 0.83
CA GLU A 101 5.32 6.58 1.93
C GLU A 101 5.05 8.04 1.53
N MET A 102 5.64 8.61 0.47
CA MET A 102 5.25 9.95 0.01
C MET A 102 5.46 10.22 -1.49
N TYR A 103 4.48 10.90 -2.10
CA TYR A 103 4.69 11.69 -3.31
C TYR A 103 5.37 12.99 -2.88
N GLU A 104 6.69 13.08 -3.00
CA GLU A 104 7.38 14.36 -2.89
C GLU A 104 7.53 14.98 -4.28
N ASN A 105 7.04 16.21 -4.41
CA ASN A 105 7.53 17.27 -5.30
C ASN A 105 7.71 16.93 -6.79
N LEU A 106 6.66 17.12 -7.61
CA LEU A 106 6.81 17.43 -9.03
C LEU A 106 6.01 18.69 -9.39
N PRO A 107 6.67 19.78 -9.86
CA PRO A 107 5.97 20.89 -10.49
C PRO A 107 5.70 20.49 -11.95
N THR A 108 4.45 20.22 -12.36
CA THR A 108 4.04 20.30 -13.79
C THR A 108 2.50 20.26 -13.97
N PRO A 109 1.99 20.81 -15.09
CA PRO A 109 0.65 21.41 -15.21
C PRO A 109 -0.41 20.46 -15.77
N THR A 110 -0.60 19.30 -15.15
CA THR A 110 -1.70 18.39 -15.50
C THR A 110 -2.29 17.84 -14.21
N PRO A 111 -3.63 17.86 -14.03
CA PRO A 111 -4.24 17.41 -12.79
C PRO A 111 -3.92 15.91 -12.61
N PRO A 112 -3.13 15.52 -11.59
CA PRO A 112 -2.94 14.12 -11.29
C PRO A 112 -4.30 13.60 -10.83
N ILE A 113 -4.83 12.56 -11.48
CA ILE A 113 -5.90 11.75 -10.90
C ILE A 113 -5.23 10.89 -9.82
N THR A 114 -4.76 11.52 -8.75
CA THR A 114 -4.30 10.88 -7.52
C THR A 114 -5.54 10.52 -6.72
N VAL A 115 -6.10 9.35 -7.01
CA VAL A 115 -7.08 8.76 -6.10
C VAL A 115 -6.33 8.50 -4.79
N PRO A 116 -6.68 9.16 -3.68
CA PRO A 116 -5.94 8.95 -2.45
C PRO A 116 -6.13 7.51 -2.00
N ARG A 117 -5.05 6.90 -1.53
CA ARG A 117 -5.11 5.55 -1.00
C ARG A 117 -5.93 5.58 0.29
N GLU A 118 -7.13 5.01 0.24
CA GLU A 118 -8.07 4.95 1.37
C GLU A 118 -7.69 3.90 2.43
N CYS A 119 -6.42 3.52 2.49
CA CYS A 119 -5.90 2.50 3.40
C CYS A 119 -4.46 2.78 3.81
N LYS A 120 -4.04 2.26 4.97
CA LYS A 120 -2.66 2.30 5.47
C LYS A 120 -1.90 1.01 5.15
N THR A 121 -0.58 1.14 5.02
CA THR A 121 0.39 0.06 4.75
C THR A 121 1.42 -0.12 5.85
N SER A 122 1.50 0.80 6.82
CA SER A 122 2.31 0.72 8.03
C SER A 122 1.44 0.79 9.29
N GLU A 123 1.97 0.34 10.43
CA GLU A 123 1.28 0.40 11.72
C GLU A 123 0.92 1.84 12.09
N MET A 124 1.91 2.73 12.00
CA MET A 124 1.77 4.17 12.20
C MET A 124 0.80 4.82 11.19
N GLY A 125 0.70 4.30 9.97
CA GLY A 125 -0.10 4.89 8.91
C GLY A 125 0.28 6.34 8.58
N HIS A 126 1.54 6.73 8.76
CA HIS A 126 2.02 8.09 8.47
C HIS A 126 1.82 8.47 6.99
N GLU A 127 1.87 7.47 6.12
CA GLU A 127 1.72 7.60 4.68
C GLU A 127 0.25 7.73 4.22
N TYR A 128 -0.70 7.57 5.13
CA TYR A 128 -2.11 7.55 4.80
C TYR A 128 -2.56 8.90 4.22
N ARG A 129 -3.01 8.88 2.97
CA ARG A 129 -3.50 10.06 2.23
C ARG A 129 -5.00 10.03 1.98
N GLY A 130 -5.71 9.01 2.46
CA GLY A 130 -7.15 8.86 2.26
C GLY A 130 -7.95 10.03 2.83
N LYS A 131 -9.24 10.07 2.48
CA LYS A 131 -10.14 11.19 2.80
C LYS A 131 -10.98 10.97 4.06
N LYS A 132 -10.69 9.93 4.86
CA LYS A 132 -11.40 9.71 6.12
C LYS A 132 -11.24 10.93 7.02
N SER A 133 -12.37 11.49 7.47
CA SER A 133 -12.43 12.72 8.27
C SER A 133 -13.29 12.55 9.52
N TRP A 134 -13.36 11.32 10.04
CA TRP A 134 -14.10 10.98 11.26
C TRP A 134 -13.30 9.96 12.09
N THR A 135 -13.41 10.11 13.40
CA THR A 135 -12.71 9.31 14.41
C THR A 135 -13.33 7.91 14.57
N LEU A 136 -12.69 7.06 15.38
CA LEU A 136 -13.20 5.73 15.75
C LEU A 136 -14.64 5.79 16.29
N SER A 137 -14.94 6.73 17.19
CA SER A 137 -16.30 6.91 17.70
C SER A 137 -17.21 7.75 16.77
N GLY A 138 -16.78 8.06 15.55
CA GLY A 138 -17.57 8.81 14.57
C GLY A 138 -17.61 10.32 14.77
N LYS A 139 -16.69 10.93 15.55
CA LYS A 139 -16.63 12.39 15.68
C LYS A 139 -16.00 13.01 14.44
N GLN A 140 -16.54 14.14 14.01
CA GLN A 140 -16.00 14.87 12.86
C GLN A 140 -14.63 15.46 13.20
N CYS A 141 -13.67 15.30 12.29
CA CYS A 141 -12.36 15.89 12.43
C CYS A 141 -12.41 17.41 12.21
N GLN A 142 -11.72 18.14 13.09
CA GLN A 142 -11.35 19.54 12.91
C GLN A 142 -10.26 19.64 11.82
N ARG A 143 -10.29 20.72 11.03
CA ARG A 143 -9.22 20.99 10.06
C ARG A 143 -7.89 21.26 10.76
N TRP A 144 -6.79 20.75 10.22
CA TRP A 144 -5.44 20.93 10.77
C TRP A 144 -4.94 22.38 10.73
N ASP A 145 -5.49 23.21 9.84
CA ASP A 145 -5.22 24.66 9.77
C ASP A 145 -6.15 25.50 10.67
N SER A 146 -7.18 24.90 11.26
CA SER A 146 -8.10 25.55 12.19
C SER A 146 -7.54 25.55 13.61
N GLN A 147 -7.85 26.59 14.39
CA GLN A 147 -7.53 26.68 15.82
C GLN A 147 -8.77 26.60 16.72
N THR A 148 -9.89 26.14 16.17
CA THR A 148 -11.17 26.02 16.87
C THR A 148 -11.91 24.74 16.45
N PRO A 149 -12.57 24.04 17.41
CA PRO A 149 -12.62 24.34 18.85
C PRO A 149 -11.32 24.00 19.60
N GLN A 150 -10.50 23.11 19.06
CA GLN A 150 -9.29 22.64 19.71
C GLN A 150 -8.10 23.50 19.28
N LYS A 151 -7.59 24.35 20.19
CA LYS A 151 -6.31 25.04 19.98
C LYS A 151 -5.16 24.05 20.03
N HIS A 152 -4.23 24.12 19.09
CA HIS A 152 -3.08 23.23 19.01
C HIS A 152 -1.86 23.90 18.38
N ARG A 153 -0.72 23.19 18.36
CA ARG A 153 0.48 23.68 17.69
C ARG A 153 0.21 23.90 16.20
N ARG A 154 0.92 24.86 15.60
CA ARG A 154 1.02 24.92 14.15
C ARG A 154 2.02 23.87 13.70
N TYR A 155 1.68 23.16 12.65
CA TYR A 155 2.51 22.12 12.07
C TYR A 155 3.25 22.67 10.85
N ASP A 156 4.40 22.07 10.55
CA ASP A 156 5.10 22.32 9.31
C ASP A 156 4.49 21.47 8.17
N ASP A 157 4.49 22.01 6.95
CA ASP A 157 3.87 21.37 5.79
C ASP A 157 4.47 19.99 5.46
N ASN A 158 5.77 19.81 5.72
CA ASN A 158 6.50 18.56 5.50
C ASN A 158 6.08 17.41 6.45
N MET A 159 5.31 17.71 7.49
CA MET A 159 4.78 16.69 8.41
C MET A 159 3.53 16.00 7.86
N PHE A 160 2.96 16.52 6.78
CA PHE A 160 1.75 15.99 6.18
C PHE A 160 2.08 15.29 4.87
N PRO A 161 1.56 14.07 4.65
CA PRO A 161 1.75 13.42 3.37
C PRO A 161 1.12 14.26 2.25
N ASP A 162 0.04 15.00 2.47
CA ASP A 162 -0.63 15.82 1.45
C ASP A 162 0.23 16.91 0.81
N GLY A 163 1.37 17.25 1.42
CA GLY A 163 2.30 18.28 0.94
C GLY A 163 2.09 19.65 1.60
N SER A 164 0.96 19.85 2.29
CA SER A 164 0.74 20.99 3.17
C SER A 164 -0.31 20.71 4.25
N VAL A 165 -0.30 21.51 5.33
CA VAL A 165 -1.33 21.47 6.37
C VAL A 165 -2.71 21.82 5.81
N ALA A 166 -2.77 22.72 4.82
CA ALA A 166 -4.01 23.17 4.20
C ALA A 166 -4.64 22.07 3.33
N ASP A 167 -3.82 21.35 2.57
CA ASP A 167 -4.26 20.25 1.69
C ASP A 167 -4.68 19.02 2.47
N ALA A 168 -4.07 18.78 3.64
CA ALA A 168 -4.53 17.76 4.58
C ALA A 168 -5.97 18.01 5.07
N GLY A 169 -6.46 19.24 4.98
CA GLY A 169 -7.83 19.59 5.32
C GLY A 169 -8.18 19.18 6.75
N ASN A 170 -9.18 18.31 6.89
CA ASN A 170 -9.53 17.66 8.15
C ASN A 170 -9.42 16.13 8.07
N PHE A 171 -8.61 15.62 7.15
CA PHE A 171 -8.44 14.19 7.00
C PHE A 171 -7.59 13.62 8.15
N CYS A 172 -7.82 12.37 8.52
CA CYS A 172 -7.05 11.68 9.54
C CYS A 172 -5.59 11.55 9.11
N ARG A 173 -4.63 11.95 9.94
CA ARG A 173 -3.19 11.94 9.64
C ARG A 173 -2.39 11.57 10.88
N ASN A 174 -1.11 11.27 10.70
CA ASN A 174 -0.20 10.97 11.80
C ASN A 174 1.10 11.81 11.70
N PRO A 175 1.00 13.15 11.88
CA PRO A 175 2.14 14.05 11.71
C PRO A 175 3.20 13.90 12.83
N ASP A 176 2.88 13.23 13.94
CA ASP A 176 3.75 13.03 15.09
C ASP A 176 4.33 11.61 15.22
N PHE A 177 4.15 10.78 14.18
CA PHE A 177 4.68 9.41 14.12
C PHE A 177 4.22 8.54 15.30
N ASP A 178 2.98 8.73 15.78
CA ASP A 178 2.38 7.90 16.82
C ASP A 178 2.31 6.44 16.34
N LEU A 179 2.75 5.50 17.18
CA LEU A 179 2.78 4.08 16.84
C LEU A 179 1.39 3.46 16.67
N THR A 180 0.35 4.10 17.22
CA THR A 180 -1.03 3.60 17.22
C THR A 180 -1.69 3.79 15.86
N GLY A 181 -1.46 4.93 15.21
CA GLY A 181 -2.01 5.19 13.88
C GLY A 181 -2.49 6.62 13.63
N PRO A 182 -3.18 6.84 12.48
CA PRO A 182 -3.76 8.13 12.13
C PRO A 182 -4.80 8.59 13.14
N TRP A 183 -4.81 9.89 13.41
CA TRP A 183 -5.74 10.55 14.32
C TRP A 183 -6.14 11.92 13.77
N CYS A 184 -7.03 12.62 14.47
CA CYS A 184 -7.34 14.02 14.20
C CYS A 184 -7.79 14.75 15.48
N TYR A 185 -7.65 16.08 15.50
CA TYR A 185 -8.43 16.90 16.42
C TYR A 185 -9.90 16.79 16.07
N THR A 186 -10.80 16.86 17.05
CA THR A 186 -12.24 16.74 16.78
C THR A 186 -12.94 18.09 16.81
N THR A 187 -14.09 18.20 16.15
CA THR A 187 -14.97 19.38 16.26
C THR A 187 -15.83 19.36 17.53
N ASP A 188 -15.76 18.29 18.33
CA ASP A 188 -16.39 18.20 19.64
C ASP A 188 -15.49 18.92 20.67
N PRO A 189 -15.99 19.96 21.37
CA PRO A 189 -15.22 20.67 22.39
C PRO A 189 -14.73 19.77 23.53
N ASP A 190 -15.47 18.72 23.87
CA ASP A 190 -15.17 17.83 25.01
C ASP A 190 -14.15 16.75 24.65
N THR A 191 -13.96 16.48 23.36
CA THR A 191 -13.00 15.48 22.87
C THR A 191 -11.88 16.17 22.10
N ARG A 192 -10.74 16.38 22.76
CA ARG A 192 -9.62 17.11 22.16
C ARG A 192 -9.14 16.50 20.85
N TRP A 193 -8.87 15.21 20.83
CA TRP A 193 -8.43 14.46 19.66
C TRP A 193 -8.83 13.00 19.86
N GLU A 194 -8.87 12.25 18.77
CA GLU A 194 -9.15 10.82 18.82
C GLU A 194 -8.54 10.13 17.59
N TYR A 195 -8.20 8.85 17.73
CA TYR A 195 -7.72 8.02 16.62
C TYR A 195 -8.81 7.80 15.57
N CYS A 196 -8.36 7.57 14.34
CA CYS A 196 -9.20 7.18 13.24
C CYS A 196 -9.03 5.70 12.92
N ASP A 197 -10.15 5.03 12.64
CA ASP A 197 -10.17 3.63 12.19
C ASP A 197 -9.78 3.52 10.70
N VAL A 198 -8.49 3.66 10.41
CA VAL A 198 -7.97 3.56 9.04
C VAL A 198 -7.65 2.11 8.72
N ASN A 199 -8.39 1.55 7.76
CA ASN A 199 -8.20 0.18 7.31
C ASN A 199 -6.82 -0.04 6.70
N TRP A 200 -6.30 -1.24 6.89
CA TRP A 200 -5.12 -1.72 6.17
C TRP A 200 -5.42 -1.96 4.71
N CYS A 201 -4.41 -1.77 3.86
CA CYS A 201 -4.56 -2.09 2.45
C CYS A 201 -4.69 -3.59 2.22
N GLU A 202 -5.55 -3.96 1.27
CA GLU A 202 -5.80 -5.33 0.88
C GLU A 202 -4.69 -5.89 -0.04
N CYS A 203 -3.43 -5.68 0.33
CA CYS A 203 -2.28 -6.03 -0.47
C CYS A 203 -1.05 -6.40 0.38
N LYS A 204 -0.16 -7.21 -0.19
CA LYS A 204 1.09 -7.67 0.45
C LYS A 204 2.32 -7.02 -0.17
N HIS A 205 3.41 -6.94 0.58
CA HIS A 205 4.73 -6.54 0.05
C HIS A 205 5.67 -7.75 -0.07
N SER A 206 5.55 -8.71 0.86
CA SER A 206 6.38 -9.92 0.85
C SER A 206 5.75 -11.02 -0.01
N LYS A 207 6.60 -11.85 -0.65
CA LYS A 207 6.14 -12.99 -1.45
C LYS A 207 5.26 -13.94 -0.64
N LEU A 208 5.65 -14.17 0.62
CA LEU A 208 4.95 -15.03 1.58
C LEU A 208 3.68 -14.40 2.17
N GLY A 209 3.47 -13.09 2.01
CA GLY A 209 2.33 -12.39 2.60
C GLY A 209 2.42 -12.24 4.12
N SER A 210 3.61 -12.40 4.70
CA SER A 210 3.84 -12.24 6.15
C SER A 210 3.55 -10.83 6.68
N ASN A 211 3.52 -9.83 5.79
CA ASN A 211 3.22 -8.45 6.13
C ASN A 211 1.78 -8.04 5.78
N TYR A 212 0.94 -9.00 5.37
CA TYR A 212 -0.44 -8.73 5.04
C TYR A 212 -1.29 -8.71 6.32
N VAL A 213 -1.93 -7.58 6.56
CA VAL A 213 -2.75 -7.28 7.76
C VAL A 213 -4.14 -6.76 7.38
N GLY A 214 -4.58 -7.05 6.15
CA GLY A 214 -5.92 -6.73 5.66
C GLY A 214 -7.00 -7.67 6.20
N THR A 215 -8.21 -7.53 5.65
CA THR A 215 -9.45 -8.14 6.16
C THR A 215 -9.94 -9.33 5.32
N LEU A 216 -9.18 -9.76 4.30
CA LEU A 216 -9.54 -10.87 3.43
C LEU A 216 -9.69 -12.16 4.22
N HIS A 217 -10.92 -12.64 4.26
CA HIS A 217 -11.32 -13.84 4.99
C HIS A 217 -11.85 -14.94 4.06
N THR A 218 -11.53 -14.88 2.76
CA THR A 218 -11.93 -15.90 1.79
C THR A 218 -10.70 -16.45 1.06
N THR A 219 -10.66 -17.76 0.91
CA THR A 219 -9.57 -18.46 0.25
C THR A 219 -9.62 -18.28 -1.27
N ARG A 220 -8.55 -18.65 -1.99
CA ARG A 220 -8.45 -18.55 -3.45
C ARG A 220 -9.54 -19.30 -4.24
N ARG A 221 -10.24 -20.26 -3.61
CA ARG A 221 -11.37 -21.00 -4.19
C ARG A 221 -12.72 -20.61 -3.58
N GLY A 222 -12.81 -19.47 -2.90
CA GLY A 222 -14.08 -18.96 -2.38
C GLY A 222 -14.53 -19.57 -1.05
N VAL A 223 -13.68 -20.30 -0.33
CA VAL A 223 -14.04 -20.91 0.96
C VAL A 223 -13.79 -19.90 2.07
N LEU A 224 -14.73 -19.74 2.98
CA LEU A 224 -14.61 -18.83 4.11
C LEU A 224 -13.52 -19.32 5.09
N CYS A 225 -12.71 -18.38 5.60
CA CYS A 225 -11.69 -18.66 6.59
C CYS A 225 -12.33 -18.99 7.94
N GLN A 226 -11.83 -20.03 8.60
CA GLN A 226 -12.18 -20.28 10.00
C GLN A 226 -11.48 -19.22 10.85
N ARG A 227 -12.18 -18.65 11.84
CA ARG A 227 -11.57 -17.72 12.79
C ARG A 227 -10.44 -18.42 13.55
N TRP A 228 -9.36 -17.70 13.82
CA TRP A 228 -8.20 -18.27 14.52
C TRP A 228 -8.50 -18.62 15.99
N ASP A 229 -9.48 -17.98 16.63
CA ASP A 229 -9.93 -18.31 17.98
C ASP A 229 -10.88 -19.53 18.02
N SER A 230 -11.37 -20.01 16.88
CA SER A 230 -12.25 -21.17 16.79
C SER A 230 -11.44 -22.46 16.71
N GLN A 231 -11.88 -23.50 17.43
CA GLN A 231 -11.36 -24.86 17.32
C GLN A 231 -12.24 -25.79 16.46
N SER A 232 -13.21 -25.22 15.73
CA SER A 232 -14.13 -25.94 14.85
C SER A 232 -14.28 -25.23 13.50
N PRO A 233 -14.32 -25.96 12.36
CA PRO A 233 -14.26 -27.42 12.26
C PRO A 233 -12.85 -28.02 12.42
N HIS A 234 -11.79 -27.21 12.40
CA HIS A 234 -10.41 -27.69 12.49
C HIS A 234 -9.75 -27.25 13.78
N GLN A 235 -9.25 -28.20 14.59
CA GLN A 235 -8.42 -27.89 15.76
C GLN A 235 -7.01 -27.47 15.35
N HIS A 236 -6.44 -26.48 16.05
CA HIS A 236 -5.08 -25.99 15.82
C HIS A 236 -4.51 -25.19 17.00
N ASP A 237 -3.19 -25.09 17.06
CA ASP A 237 -2.39 -24.42 18.09
C ASP A 237 -2.14 -22.92 17.85
N ARG A 238 -2.73 -22.35 16.79
CA ARG A 238 -2.56 -20.93 16.40
C ARG A 238 -3.26 -19.90 17.31
N ILE A 239 -3.70 -20.32 18.48
CA ILE A 239 -4.27 -19.46 19.54
C ILE A 239 -3.19 -18.99 20.53
N ASP A 240 -1.94 -19.42 20.35
CA ASP A 240 -0.81 -18.99 21.17
C ASP A 240 -0.42 -17.55 20.80
N ALA A 241 -0.93 -16.57 21.57
CA ALA A 241 -0.65 -15.14 21.40
C ALA A 241 0.84 -14.78 21.47
N SER A 242 1.69 -15.64 22.08
CA SER A 242 3.14 -15.41 22.11
C SER A 242 3.81 -15.68 20.75
N LYS A 243 3.17 -16.51 19.91
CA LYS A 243 3.64 -16.87 18.57
C LYS A 243 2.84 -16.18 17.47
N PHE A 244 1.56 -15.91 17.73
CA PHE A 244 0.61 -15.34 16.78
C PHE A 244 -0.24 -14.27 17.50
N PRO A 245 0.35 -13.11 17.84
CA PRO A 245 -0.33 -12.07 18.63
C PRO A 245 -1.62 -11.57 17.98
N ASP A 246 -1.68 -11.54 16.64
CA ASP A 246 -2.86 -11.10 15.89
C ASP A 246 -3.94 -12.20 15.72
N ALA A 247 -3.66 -13.42 16.15
CA ALA A 247 -4.60 -14.55 16.02
C ALA A 247 -5.60 -14.66 17.19
N THR A 248 -5.42 -13.84 18.24
CA THR A 248 -6.24 -13.84 19.46
C THR A 248 -7.09 -12.59 19.65
N LEU A 249 -7.07 -11.66 18.68
CA LEU A 249 -7.85 -10.42 18.70
C LEU A 249 -9.22 -10.58 18.04
#